data_AF-A0A961LBW8-F1
#
_entry.id   AF-A0A961LBW8-F1
#
_cell.length_a   1.000
_cell.length_b   1.000
_cell.length_c   1.000
_cell.angle_alpha   90.00
_cell.angle_beta   90.00
_cell.angle_gamma   90.00
#
_symmetry.space_group_name_H-M   'P 1'
#
loop_
_entity.id
_entity.type
_entity.pdbx_description
1 polymer ?
#
loop_
_entity_poly.entity_id
_entity_poly.type
_entity_poly.pdbx_seq_one_letter_code
_entity_poly.pdbx_strand_id
1 'polypeptide(L)'
;MEVSKEGLALIRRFEGFRAKAYRCPAGIWTIGYGHTSQAGPPTVTPGMQINRDDASDILDRDVARFAEDVRKLVRVDLSDAQFAALVSFAFNVGIGNFRASSVLKAVNAGEFDIVPRRLQLWVKAGSKILPGLVKRRAAEAELFIGGEGSAETAASRSVQPAQGKPLRKSTTVLAAIISSLAAIGSAISAGAASGGWIALLGLAICVGASFWIIRERRRRALEEGL
;
A
#
# COMPACT_ATOMS: atom_id res chain seq x y z
N MET A 1 12.86 -6.12 -16.98
CA MET A 1 12.27 -5.29 -15.92
C MET A 1 13.09 -4.02 -15.79
N GLU A 2 12.59 -2.94 -16.35
CA GLU A 2 13.18 -1.60 -16.25
C GLU A 2 12.19 -0.63 -15.56
N VAL A 3 12.70 0.48 -15.03
CA VAL A 3 11.82 1.52 -14.47
C VAL A 3 11.19 2.30 -15.61
N SER A 4 9.87 2.22 -15.76
CA SER A 4 9.13 2.96 -16.78
C SER A 4 9.23 4.47 -16.59
N LYS A 5 9.03 5.24 -17.66
CA LYS A 5 9.02 6.72 -17.61
C LYS A 5 7.95 7.25 -16.66
N GLU A 6 6.80 6.60 -16.64
CA GLU A 6 5.67 6.92 -15.76
C GLU A 6 6.06 6.70 -14.29
N GLY A 7 6.75 5.60 -13.98
CA GLY A 7 7.22 5.32 -12.62
C GLY A 7 8.30 6.29 -12.16
N LEU A 8 9.24 6.66 -13.03
CA LEU A 8 10.24 7.68 -12.71
C LEU A 8 9.58 9.05 -12.46
N ALA A 9 8.59 9.42 -13.28
CA ALA A 9 7.81 10.64 -13.08
C ALA A 9 7.01 10.59 -11.77
N LEU A 10 6.47 9.42 -11.40
CA LEU A 10 5.76 9.20 -10.14
C LEU A 10 6.68 9.45 -8.93
N ILE A 11 7.88 8.88 -8.94
CA ILE A 11 8.89 9.09 -7.89
C ILE A 11 9.21 10.58 -7.77
N ARG A 12 9.60 11.20 -8.89
CA ARG A 12 9.96 12.63 -8.96
C ARG A 12 8.87 13.53 -8.37
N ARG A 13 7.60 13.24 -8.66
CA ARG A 13 6.43 13.97 -8.16
C ARG A 13 6.29 13.86 -6.63
N PHE A 14 6.48 12.68 -6.05
CA PHE A 14 6.26 12.46 -4.62
C PHE A 14 7.45 12.85 -3.74
N GLU A 15 8.68 12.76 -4.22
CA GLU A 15 9.85 13.23 -3.48
C GLU A 15 9.88 14.76 -3.41
N GLY A 16 9.51 15.42 -4.51
CA GLY A 16 9.56 16.88 -4.60
C GLY A 16 10.99 17.43 -4.69
N PHE A 17 11.13 18.61 -5.29
CA PHE A 17 12.44 19.22 -5.51
C PHE A 17 12.79 20.25 -4.44
N ARG A 18 13.99 20.16 -3.86
CA ARG A 18 14.58 21.17 -2.98
C ARG A 18 15.94 21.63 -3.50
N ALA A 19 15.99 22.87 -3.98
CA ALA A 19 17.19 23.46 -4.57
C ALA A 19 18.35 23.66 -3.58
N LYS A 20 18.07 23.78 -2.28
CA LYS A 20 19.07 24.02 -1.23
C LYS A 20 19.16 22.81 -0.30
N ALA A 21 20.38 22.47 0.12
CA ALA A 21 20.59 21.43 1.12
C ALA A 21 19.86 21.76 2.44
N TYR A 22 19.23 20.76 3.04
CA TYR A 22 18.49 20.88 4.29
C TYR A 22 18.72 19.65 5.17
N ARG A 23 18.42 19.77 6.47
CA ARG A 23 18.39 18.62 7.38
C ARG A 23 16.99 17.98 7.34
N CYS A 24 16.93 16.70 7.01
CA CYS A 24 15.69 15.92 7.16
C CYS A 24 15.37 15.68 8.64
N PRO A 25 14.19 15.16 9.01
CA PRO A 25 13.84 14.86 10.42
C PRO A 25 14.82 13.91 11.12
N ALA A 26 15.53 13.06 10.38
CA ALA A 26 16.59 12.18 10.91
C ALA A 26 17.94 12.90 11.09
N GLY A 27 18.00 14.21 10.85
CA GLY A 27 19.22 15.00 11.00
C GLY A 27 20.26 14.77 9.90
N ILE A 28 19.90 14.24 8.73
CA ILE A 28 20.84 13.97 7.62
C ILE A 28 20.76 15.09 6.58
N TRP A 29 21.91 15.53 6.05
CA TRP A 29 21.96 16.50 4.95
C TRP A 29 21.38 15.90 3.68
N THR A 30 20.36 16.57 3.14
CA THR A 30 19.57 16.11 1.99
C THR A 30 19.42 17.24 0.97
N ILE A 31 19.43 16.93 -0.33
CA ILE A 31 19.25 17.91 -1.41
C ILE A 31 18.47 17.32 -2.60
N GLY A 32 17.92 18.17 -3.47
CA GLY A 32 17.26 17.74 -4.70
C GLY A 32 15.98 16.97 -4.41
N TYR A 33 15.90 15.75 -4.93
CA TYR A 33 14.78 14.81 -4.75
C TYR A 33 15.05 13.78 -3.63
N GLY A 34 15.63 14.22 -2.51
CA GLY A 34 15.90 13.35 -1.37
C GLY A 34 17.29 12.71 -1.35
N HIS A 35 18.23 13.18 -2.17
CA HIS A 35 19.60 12.65 -2.22
C HIS A 35 20.38 12.96 -0.95
N THR A 36 21.19 12.00 -0.47
CA THR A 36 22.08 12.14 0.68
C THR A 36 23.48 11.61 0.33
N SER A 37 24.53 12.03 1.03
CA SER A 37 25.90 11.55 0.74
C SER A 37 26.08 10.04 0.89
N GLN A 38 25.21 9.36 1.65
CA GLN A 38 25.21 7.90 1.76
C GLN A 38 24.73 7.22 0.47
N ALA A 39 23.97 7.95 -0.34
CA ALA A 39 23.54 7.54 -1.66
C ALA A 39 24.67 7.68 -2.70
N GLY A 40 25.87 8.09 -2.31
CA GLY A 40 27.02 8.26 -3.19
C GLY A 40 27.24 9.73 -3.56
N PRO A 41 27.99 10.01 -4.63
CA PRO A 41 28.25 11.39 -5.05
C PRO A 41 26.98 12.06 -5.63
N PRO A 42 26.81 13.38 -5.41
CA PRO A 42 27.71 14.27 -4.69
C PRO A 42 27.56 14.20 -3.16
N THR A 43 28.67 14.44 -2.43
CA THR A 43 28.59 14.65 -0.98
C THR A 43 27.79 15.92 -0.69
N VAL A 44 26.65 15.77 -0.02
CA VAL A 44 25.78 16.89 0.37
C VAL A 44 26.37 17.62 1.57
N THR A 45 26.63 18.92 1.41
CA THR A 45 27.22 19.80 2.43
C THR A 45 26.29 20.98 2.77
N PRO A 46 26.44 21.60 3.96
CA PRO A 46 25.68 22.80 4.31
C PRO A 46 25.90 23.92 3.28
N GLY A 47 24.83 24.61 2.87
CA GLY A 47 24.90 25.72 1.91
C GLY A 47 24.96 25.30 0.44
N MET A 48 25.06 23.99 0.14
CA MET A 48 25.03 23.47 -1.22
C MET A 48 23.70 23.82 -1.91
N GLN A 49 23.78 24.20 -3.18
CA GLN A 49 22.64 24.46 -4.05
C GLN A 49 22.76 23.61 -5.32
N ILE A 50 21.63 23.25 -5.89
CA ILE A 50 21.55 22.46 -7.11
C ILE A 50 20.39 22.96 -7.99
N ASN A 51 20.58 22.92 -9.31
CA ASN A 51 19.49 23.18 -10.24
C ASN A 51 18.61 21.92 -10.42
N ARG A 52 17.53 22.04 -11.18
CA ARG A 52 16.57 20.94 -11.35
C ARG A 52 17.10 19.81 -12.24
N ASP A 53 17.94 20.13 -13.20
CA ASP A 53 18.47 19.19 -14.19
C ASP A 53 19.50 18.28 -13.51
N ASP A 54 20.48 18.87 -12.83
CA ASP A 54 21.48 18.13 -12.04
C ASP A 54 20.81 17.27 -10.95
N ALA A 55 19.75 17.79 -10.31
CA ALA A 55 18.99 17.01 -9.32
C ALA A 55 18.20 15.86 -9.97
N SER A 56 17.76 16.02 -11.21
CA SER A 56 17.08 14.97 -11.97
C SER A 56 18.06 13.87 -12.35
N ASP A 57 19.27 14.22 -12.78
CA ASP A 57 20.33 13.25 -13.09
C ASP A 57 20.76 12.46 -11.84
N ILE A 58 20.82 13.13 -10.68
CA ILE A 58 21.06 12.46 -9.39
C ILE A 58 19.92 11.50 -9.06
N LEU A 59 18.67 11.94 -9.21
CA LEU A 59 17.51 11.09 -8.93
C LEU A 59 17.52 9.85 -9.81
N ASP A 60 17.82 9.99 -11.11
CA ASP A 60 17.84 8.88 -12.05
C ASP A 60 18.89 7.83 -11.63
N ARG A 61 20.07 8.26 -11.18
CA ARG A 61 21.10 7.37 -10.63
C ARG A 61 20.67 6.69 -9.32
N ASP A 62 20.05 7.44 -8.41
CA ASP A 62 19.58 6.90 -7.14
C ASP A 62 18.48 5.85 -7.37
N VAL A 63 17.53 6.15 -8.26
CA VAL A 63 16.45 5.24 -8.65
C VAL A 63 17.02 3.99 -9.31
N ALA A 64 18.02 4.11 -10.19
CA ALA A 64 18.67 2.96 -10.82
C ALA A 64 19.27 2.00 -9.77
N ARG A 65 19.93 2.52 -8.72
CA ARG A 65 20.42 1.67 -7.63
C ARG A 65 19.28 0.97 -6.88
N PHE A 66 18.22 1.69 -6.54
CA PHE A 66 17.05 1.09 -5.91
C PHE A 66 16.40 0.02 -6.80
N ALA A 67 16.36 0.25 -8.12
CA ALA A 67 15.85 -0.71 -9.08
C ALA A 67 16.67 -2.01 -9.06
N GLU A 68 18.01 -1.94 -9.04
CA GLU A 68 18.85 -3.14 -8.90
C GLU A 68 18.56 -3.90 -7.61
N ASP A 69 18.38 -3.20 -6.50
CA ASP A 69 18.10 -3.86 -5.22
C ASP A 69 16.70 -4.49 -5.18
N VAL A 70 15.69 -3.85 -5.77
CA VAL A 70 14.35 -4.42 -5.95
C VAL A 70 14.39 -5.63 -6.87
N ARG A 71 15.12 -5.55 -7.99
CA ARG A 71 15.26 -6.62 -8.99
C ARG A 71 15.83 -7.90 -8.36
N LYS A 72 16.80 -7.78 -7.44
CA LYS A 72 17.37 -8.94 -6.71
C LYS A 72 16.38 -9.61 -5.75
N LEU A 73 15.33 -8.90 -5.33
CA LEU A 73 14.35 -9.37 -4.35
C LEU A 73 13.08 -9.94 -4.99
N VAL A 74 12.73 -9.45 -6.17
CA VAL A 74 11.60 -9.95 -6.97
C VAL A 74 12.00 -11.27 -7.65
N ARG A 75 11.11 -12.27 -7.60
CA ARG A 75 11.37 -13.65 -8.08
C ARG A 75 10.47 -14.07 -9.25
N VAL A 76 9.61 -13.17 -9.70
CA VAL A 76 8.65 -13.40 -10.78
C VAL A 76 8.85 -12.34 -11.85
N ASP A 77 8.46 -12.63 -13.08
CA ASP A 77 8.47 -11.64 -14.15
C ASP A 77 7.35 -10.62 -13.91
N LEU A 78 7.70 -9.34 -14.05
CA LEU A 78 6.79 -8.22 -13.92
C LEU A 78 6.84 -7.35 -15.18
N SER A 79 5.72 -6.70 -15.49
CA SER A 79 5.74 -5.59 -16.44
C SER A 79 6.61 -4.45 -15.91
N ASP A 80 7.13 -3.61 -16.80
CA ASP A 80 7.93 -2.44 -16.40
C ASP A 80 7.14 -1.48 -15.50
N ALA A 81 5.81 -1.37 -15.69
CA ALA A 81 4.95 -0.56 -14.85
C ALA A 81 4.80 -1.14 -13.43
N GLN A 82 4.56 -2.45 -13.29
CA GLN A 82 4.53 -3.13 -11.99
C GLN A 82 5.87 -3.00 -11.27
N PHE A 83 6.97 -3.26 -11.98
CA PHE A 83 8.31 -3.12 -11.42
C PHE A 83 8.58 -1.67 -10.95
N ALA A 84 8.24 -0.68 -11.77
CA ALA A 84 8.44 0.72 -11.43
C ALA A 84 7.60 1.18 -10.22
N ALA A 85 6.37 0.66 -10.07
CA ALA A 85 5.57 0.89 -8.87
C ALA A 85 6.24 0.33 -7.59
N LEU A 86 6.83 -0.87 -7.68
CA LEU A 86 7.60 -1.45 -6.56
C LEU A 86 8.87 -0.66 -6.26
N VAL A 87 9.57 -0.15 -7.27
CA VAL A 87 10.73 0.73 -7.09
C VAL A 87 10.32 2.03 -6.42
N SER A 88 9.22 2.67 -6.82
CA SER A 88 8.69 3.87 -6.15
C SER A 88 8.35 3.60 -4.68
N PHE A 89 7.72 2.46 -4.42
CA PHE A 89 7.39 2.04 -3.07
C PHE A 89 8.66 1.82 -2.22
N ALA A 90 9.63 1.07 -2.74
CA ALA A 90 10.90 0.78 -2.07
C ALA A 90 11.74 2.04 -1.82
N PHE A 91 11.75 2.98 -2.77
CA PHE A 91 12.41 4.28 -2.60
C PHE A 91 11.84 5.06 -1.42
N ASN A 92 10.51 5.01 -1.24
CA ASN A 92 9.85 5.70 -0.14
C ASN A 92 10.09 5.06 1.24
N VAL A 93 9.94 3.74 1.33
CA VAL A 93 9.97 3.03 2.62
C VAL A 93 11.37 2.55 3.00
N GLY A 94 12.31 2.58 2.05
CA GLY A 94 13.64 1.99 2.18
C GLY A 94 13.65 0.50 1.87
N ILE A 95 14.80 0.02 1.35
CA ILE A 95 14.93 -1.36 0.86
C ILE A 95 14.71 -2.42 1.96
N GLY A 96 15.09 -2.13 3.21
CA GLY A 96 14.87 -3.04 4.34
C GLY A 96 13.39 -3.28 4.62
N ASN A 97 12.58 -2.21 4.65
CA ASN A 97 11.13 -2.30 4.83
C ASN A 97 10.47 -2.98 3.63
N PHE A 98 10.90 -2.67 2.41
CA PHE A 98 10.43 -3.35 1.21
C PHE A 98 10.64 -4.86 1.29
N ARG A 99 11.86 -5.30 1.66
CA ARG A 99 12.22 -6.72 1.81
C ARG A 99 11.33 -7.45 2.82
N ALA A 100 10.98 -6.80 3.93
CA ALA A 100 10.13 -7.39 4.97
C ALA A 100 8.62 -7.29 4.67
N SER A 101 8.23 -6.52 3.65
CA SER A 101 6.84 -6.14 3.41
C SER A 101 5.95 -7.30 2.98
N SER A 102 4.66 -7.22 3.31
CA SER A 102 3.63 -8.09 2.75
C SER A 102 3.38 -7.82 1.25
N VAL A 103 3.84 -6.68 0.72
CA VAL A 103 3.79 -6.34 -0.70
C VAL A 103 4.72 -7.28 -1.49
N LEU A 104 6.01 -7.35 -1.13
CA LEU A 104 6.96 -8.22 -1.80
C LEU A 104 6.58 -9.71 -1.67
N LYS A 105 6.05 -10.10 -0.50
CA LYS A 105 5.55 -11.47 -0.29
C LYS A 105 4.42 -11.83 -1.27
N ALA A 106 3.44 -10.94 -1.45
CA ALA A 106 2.34 -11.14 -2.41
C ALA A 106 2.85 -11.20 -3.85
N VAL A 107 3.73 -10.25 -4.25
CA VAL A 107 4.35 -10.23 -5.59
C VAL A 107 5.07 -11.54 -5.89
N ASN A 108 5.94 -12.01 -4.99
CA ASN A 108 6.70 -13.24 -5.20
C ASN A 108 5.85 -14.51 -5.12
N ALA A 109 4.62 -14.43 -4.59
CA ALA A 109 3.63 -15.49 -4.63
C ALA A 109 2.75 -15.45 -5.89
N GLY A 110 2.90 -14.42 -6.74
CA GLY A 110 2.04 -14.20 -7.91
C GLY A 110 0.65 -13.66 -7.56
N GLU A 111 0.42 -13.26 -6.31
CA GLU A 111 -0.85 -12.71 -5.82
C GLU A 111 -0.94 -11.20 -6.15
N PHE A 112 -0.95 -10.86 -7.43
CA PHE A 112 -0.90 -9.47 -7.91
C PHE A 112 -2.16 -8.66 -7.56
N ASP A 113 -3.32 -9.33 -7.52
CA ASP A 113 -4.62 -8.75 -7.19
C ASP A 113 -4.66 -8.11 -5.79
N ILE A 114 -3.92 -8.65 -4.83
CA ILE A 114 -3.89 -8.13 -3.45
C ILE A 114 -2.82 -7.06 -3.23
N VAL A 115 -1.86 -6.88 -4.14
CA VAL A 115 -0.76 -5.92 -4.01
C VAL A 115 -1.25 -4.49 -3.74
N PRO A 116 -2.26 -3.96 -4.46
CA PRO A 116 -2.86 -2.65 -4.17
C PRO A 116 -3.30 -2.48 -2.71
N ARG A 117 -3.96 -3.50 -2.14
CA ARG A 117 -4.41 -3.48 -0.75
C ARG A 117 -3.24 -3.53 0.21
N ARG A 118 -2.19 -4.30 -0.10
CA ARG A 118 -0.97 -4.38 0.73
C ARG A 118 -0.21 -3.05 0.75
N LEU A 119 -0.16 -2.33 -0.38
CA LEU A 119 0.43 -0.98 -0.45
C LEU A 119 -0.26 -0.01 0.51
N GLN A 120 -1.60 -0.06 0.61
CA GLN A 120 -2.38 0.81 1.50
C GLN A 120 -2.12 0.59 3.01
N LEU A 121 -1.41 -0.47 3.39
CA LEU A 121 -0.96 -0.67 4.78
C LEU A 121 0.17 0.30 5.16
N TRP A 122 0.88 0.87 4.18
CA TRP A 122 2.05 1.72 4.36
C TRP A 122 1.72 3.22 4.25
N VAL A 123 0.68 3.63 4.99
CA VAL A 123 0.17 5.01 4.99
C VAL A 123 0.32 5.73 6.34
N LYS A 124 1.04 5.12 7.28
CA LYS A 124 1.17 5.61 8.66
C LYS A 124 2.60 6.04 8.98
N ALA A 125 2.73 7.05 9.83
CA ALA A 125 3.96 7.35 10.57
C ALA A 125 3.63 7.32 12.07
N GLY A 126 4.21 6.37 12.79
CA GLY A 126 3.73 6.01 14.12
C GLY A 126 2.26 5.59 14.07
N SER A 127 1.44 6.15 14.95
CA SER A 127 -0.01 5.84 15.02
C SER A 127 -0.88 6.68 14.09
N LYS A 128 -0.32 7.64 13.33
CA LYS A 128 -1.08 8.59 12.52
C LYS A 128 -1.06 8.21 11.05
N ILE A 129 -2.23 8.21 10.41
CA ILE A 129 -2.35 8.11 8.95
C ILE A 129 -1.92 9.44 8.33
N LEU A 130 -1.05 9.38 7.32
CA LEU A 130 -0.58 10.55 6.58
C LEU A 130 -1.29 10.63 5.22
N PRO A 131 -2.09 11.68 4.95
CA PRO A 131 -2.82 11.82 3.69
C PRO A 131 -1.91 11.79 2.45
N GLY A 132 -0.68 12.31 2.56
CA GLY A 132 0.31 12.26 1.49
C GLY A 132 0.71 10.82 1.12
N LEU A 133 0.89 9.94 2.12
CA LEU A 133 1.19 8.53 1.87
C LEU A 133 -0.02 7.79 1.28
N VAL A 134 -1.25 8.10 1.73
CA VAL A 134 -2.47 7.52 1.12
C VAL A 134 -2.52 7.82 -0.38
N LYS A 135 -2.30 9.08 -0.76
CA LYS A 135 -2.25 9.49 -2.17
C LYS A 135 -1.12 8.80 -2.94
N ARG A 136 0.06 8.65 -2.32
CA ARG A 136 1.20 7.97 -2.92
C ARG A 136 0.93 6.49 -3.17
N ARG A 137 0.45 5.76 -2.16
CA ARG A 137 0.12 4.34 -2.26
C ARG A 137 -0.99 4.08 -3.28
N ALA A 138 -1.96 5.01 -3.41
CA ALA A 138 -3.00 4.91 -4.42
C ALA A 138 -2.43 5.03 -5.85
N ALA A 139 -1.55 6.01 -6.09
CA ALA A 139 -0.95 6.21 -7.40
C ALA A 139 0.05 5.09 -7.77
N GLU A 140 0.78 4.53 -6.80
CA GLU A 140 1.62 3.35 -7.01
C GLU A 140 0.78 2.11 -7.32
N ALA A 141 -0.36 1.92 -6.63
CA ALA A 141 -1.29 0.84 -6.92
C ALA A 141 -1.91 0.98 -8.32
N GLU A 142 -2.28 2.19 -8.73
CA GLU A 142 -2.79 2.48 -10.07
C GLU A 142 -1.74 2.14 -11.14
N LEU A 143 -0.48 2.55 -10.95
CA LEU A 143 0.61 2.19 -11.85
C LEU A 143 0.84 0.67 -11.91
N PHE A 144 0.73 -0.02 -10.77
CA PHE A 144 0.90 -1.47 -10.68
C PHE A 144 -0.19 -2.23 -11.45
N ILE A 145 -1.46 -1.86 -11.27
CA ILE A 145 -2.61 -2.49 -11.96
C ILE A 145 -2.64 -2.10 -13.43
N GLY A 146 -2.37 -0.82 -13.76
CA GLY A 146 -2.34 -0.34 -15.14
C GLY A 146 -1.31 -1.05 -16.03
N GLY A 147 -0.30 -1.68 -15.42
CA GLY A 147 0.66 -2.55 -16.10
C GLY A 147 0.11 -3.92 -16.55
N GLU A 148 -1.04 -4.35 -16.04
CA GLU A 148 -1.68 -5.62 -16.43
C GLU A 148 -2.30 -5.54 -17.84
N GLY A 149 -2.76 -4.35 -18.25
CA GLY A 149 -3.40 -4.13 -19.56
C GLY A 149 -2.46 -4.25 -20.77
N SER A 150 -1.14 -4.22 -20.58
CA SER A 150 -0.15 -4.41 -21.65
C SER A 150 0.43 -5.83 -21.70
N ALA A 151 0.37 -6.59 -20.60
CA ALA A 151 0.80 -7.99 -20.56
C ALA A 151 -0.23 -8.95 -21.20
N GLU A 152 -1.52 -8.61 -21.14
CA GLU A 152 -2.60 -9.43 -21.72
C GLU A 152 -2.59 -9.45 -23.27
N THR A 153 -1.95 -8.45 -23.90
CA THR A 153 -1.76 -8.43 -25.36
C THR A 153 -0.61 -9.34 -25.83
N ALA A 154 0.35 -9.67 -24.96
CA ALA A 154 1.46 -10.57 -25.30
C ALA A 154 1.17 -12.06 -25.01
N ALA A 155 0.23 -12.35 -24.10
CA ALA A 155 -0.18 -13.73 -23.78
C ALA A 155 -1.36 -14.24 -24.65
N SER A 156 -1.99 -13.38 -25.44
CA SER A 156 -3.05 -13.75 -26.39
C SER A 156 -2.46 -14.22 -27.74
N ARG A 157 -1.70 -15.32 -27.71
CA ARG A 157 -1.58 -16.22 -28.86
C ARG A 157 -1.52 -17.66 -28.34
N SER A 158 -2.60 -18.37 -28.68
CA SER A 158 -2.88 -19.81 -28.52
C SER A 158 -3.10 -20.35 -27.10
N VAL A 159 -4.34 -20.24 -26.60
CA VAL A 159 -5.02 -21.36 -25.91
C VAL A 159 -6.50 -21.36 -26.31
N GLN A 160 -6.95 -22.44 -26.94
CA GLN A 160 -8.36 -22.72 -27.22
C GLN A 160 -9.14 -22.99 -25.92
N PRO A 161 -10.43 -22.63 -25.81
CA PRO A 161 -11.17 -22.80 -24.57
C PRO A 161 -11.46 -24.28 -24.30
N ALA A 162 -10.88 -24.82 -23.23
CA ALA A 162 -11.30 -26.10 -22.67
C ALA A 162 -12.69 -25.93 -22.02
N GLN A 163 -13.66 -26.73 -22.46
CA GLN A 163 -15.02 -26.72 -21.92
C GLN A 163 -15.04 -27.16 -20.46
N GLY A 164 -15.46 -26.25 -19.57
CA GLY A 164 -15.63 -26.52 -18.15
C GLY A 164 -16.81 -27.45 -17.89
N LYS A 165 -16.59 -28.49 -17.07
CA LYS A 165 -17.67 -29.28 -16.45
C LYS A 165 -18.52 -28.38 -15.53
N PRO A 166 -19.83 -28.62 -15.42
CA PRO A 166 -20.73 -27.72 -14.68
C PRO A 166 -20.38 -27.69 -13.19
N LEU A 167 -20.27 -26.47 -12.65
CA LEU A 167 -20.07 -26.20 -11.24
C LEU A 167 -21.26 -26.73 -10.43
N ARG A 168 -21.00 -27.73 -9.60
CA ARG A 168 -21.96 -28.26 -8.63
C ARG A 168 -22.20 -27.17 -7.58
N LYS A 169 -23.43 -26.67 -7.46
CA LYS A 169 -23.82 -25.69 -6.44
C LYS A 169 -23.56 -26.30 -5.06
N SER A 170 -22.45 -25.95 -4.43
CA SER A 170 -22.12 -26.37 -3.08
C SER A 170 -22.92 -25.53 -2.10
N THR A 171 -24.00 -26.11 -1.58
CA THR A 171 -24.83 -25.60 -0.47
C THR A 171 -24.10 -25.78 0.87
N THR A 172 -22.89 -25.25 1.00
CA THR A 172 -22.07 -25.35 2.22
C THR A 172 -21.81 -24.00 2.89
N VAL A 173 -22.63 -22.99 2.61
CA VAL A 173 -22.64 -21.69 3.35
C VAL A 173 -23.90 -21.51 4.21
N LEU A 174 -24.75 -22.53 4.37
CA LEU A 174 -25.98 -22.44 5.18
C LEU A 174 -26.00 -23.30 6.45
N ALA A 175 -24.83 -23.72 6.96
CA ALA A 175 -24.72 -24.46 8.22
C ALA A 175 -23.70 -23.84 9.21
N ALA A 176 -23.63 -22.51 9.27
CA ALA A 176 -22.89 -21.79 10.32
C ALA A 176 -23.70 -20.64 10.96
N ILE A 177 -25.04 -20.70 10.89
CA ILE A 177 -25.94 -19.70 11.50
C ILE A 177 -26.88 -20.31 12.57
N ILE A 178 -26.80 -21.61 12.88
CA ILE A 178 -27.54 -22.21 14.01
C ILE A 178 -26.57 -22.99 14.91
N SER A 179 -25.83 -22.25 15.74
CA SER A 179 -25.27 -22.72 17.01
C SER A 179 -25.10 -21.53 17.95
N SER A 180 -26.21 -20.85 18.21
CA SER A 180 -26.36 -20.04 19.42
C SER A 180 -26.96 -20.91 20.53
N LEU A 181 -26.45 -20.75 21.76
CA LEU A 181 -27.00 -21.22 23.05
C LEU A 181 -26.52 -22.58 23.62
N ALA A 182 -25.21 -22.76 23.77
CA ALA A 182 -24.67 -23.74 24.74
C ALA A 182 -23.45 -23.21 25.53
N ALA A 183 -23.36 -21.90 25.75
CA ALA A 183 -22.37 -21.30 26.65
C ALA A 183 -22.94 -20.15 27.52
N ILE A 184 -24.25 -20.15 27.77
CA ILE A 184 -24.90 -19.29 28.79
C ILE A 184 -25.31 -20.12 30.03
N GLY A 185 -25.05 -21.43 30.03
CA GLY A 185 -25.52 -22.38 31.05
C GLY A 185 -24.61 -22.65 32.24
N SER A 186 -23.52 -21.89 32.48
CA SER A 186 -22.63 -22.16 33.64
C SER A 186 -22.03 -20.93 34.33
N ALA A 187 -22.68 -19.76 34.27
CA ALA A 187 -22.22 -18.59 35.04
C ALA A 187 -23.36 -17.79 35.69
N ILE A 188 -24.45 -18.44 36.13
CA ILE A 188 -25.50 -17.81 36.95
C ILE A 188 -25.42 -18.22 38.44
N SER A 189 -24.48 -19.07 38.86
CA SER A 189 -24.39 -19.50 40.27
C SER A 189 -23.11 -19.14 41.02
N ALA A 190 -22.29 -18.20 40.54
CA ALA A 190 -21.16 -17.74 41.33
C ALA A 190 -20.81 -16.27 41.07
N GLY A 191 -21.06 -15.43 42.07
CA GLY A 191 -20.20 -14.30 42.39
C GLY A 191 -20.54 -12.97 41.71
N ALA A 192 -21.23 -12.12 42.45
CA ALA A 192 -21.12 -10.69 42.32
C ALA A 192 -19.67 -10.24 42.56
N ALA A 193 -18.85 -10.10 41.51
CA ALA A 193 -17.63 -9.28 41.49
C ALA A 193 -17.06 -9.22 40.06
N SER A 194 -16.66 -8.02 39.63
CA SER A 194 -15.90 -7.69 38.39
C SER A 194 -16.67 -7.56 37.06
N GLY A 195 -16.96 -6.31 36.68
CA GLY A 195 -16.78 -5.82 35.31
C GLY A 195 -17.78 -6.20 34.19
N GLY A 196 -18.69 -7.15 34.38
CA GLY A 196 -19.59 -7.64 33.31
C GLY A 196 -20.48 -6.56 32.65
N TRP A 197 -20.85 -5.51 33.38
CA TRP A 197 -21.67 -4.41 32.87
C TRP A 197 -20.93 -3.50 31.87
N ILE A 198 -19.59 -3.43 31.94
CA ILE A 198 -18.75 -2.59 31.05
C ILE A 198 -18.74 -3.16 29.63
N ALA A 199 -18.76 -4.50 29.49
CA ALA A 199 -18.83 -5.16 28.19
C ALA A 199 -20.17 -4.92 27.48
N LEU A 200 -21.28 -4.89 28.23
CA LEU A 200 -22.61 -4.58 27.69
C LEU A 200 -22.74 -3.11 27.31
N LEU A 201 -22.14 -2.19 28.07
CA LEU A 201 -22.10 -0.77 27.75
C LEU A 201 -21.28 -0.49 26.47
N GLY A 202 -20.13 -1.17 26.33
CA GLY A 202 -19.27 -1.06 25.14
C GLY A 202 -19.98 -1.52 23.86
N LEU A 203 -20.74 -2.62 23.92
CA LEU A 203 -21.50 -3.13 22.79
C LEU A 203 -22.62 -2.16 22.37
N ALA A 204 -23.34 -1.56 23.33
CA ALA A 204 -24.38 -0.58 23.07
C ALA A 204 -23.84 0.69 22.38
N ILE A 205 -22.65 1.16 22.79
CA ILE A 205 -21.97 2.31 22.16
C ILE A 205 -21.57 2.00 20.71
N CYS A 206 -21.05 0.81 20.42
CA CYS A 206 -20.66 0.40 19.07
C CYS A 206 -21.86 0.31 18.11
N VAL A 207 -23.00 -0.21 18.59
CA VAL A 207 -24.24 -0.28 17.80
C VAL A 207 -24.82 1.12 17.57
N GLY A 208 -24.82 1.97 18.60
CA GLY A 208 -25.28 3.36 18.49
C GLY A 208 -24.47 4.21 17.51
N ALA A 209 -23.13 4.11 17.56
CA ALA A 209 -22.24 4.82 16.63
C ALA A 209 -22.42 4.36 15.18
N SER A 210 -22.61 3.04 14.96
CA SER A 210 -22.87 2.49 13.63
C SER A 210 -24.19 2.98 13.06
N PHE A 211 -25.25 3.03 13.89
CA PHE A 211 -26.55 3.55 13.49
C PHE A 211 -26.52 5.06 13.20
N TRP A 212 -25.79 5.84 14.01
CA TRP A 212 -25.60 7.27 13.81
C TRP A 212 -24.86 7.59 12.51
N ILE A 213 -23.76 6.87 12.20
CA ILE A 213 -23.01 7.05 10.95
C ILE A 213 -23.87 6.73 9.72
N ILE A 214 -24.69 5.67 9.77
CA ILE A 214 -25.59 5.29 8.67
C ILE A 214 -26.67 6.36 8.47
N ARG A 215 -27.25 6.87 9.56
CA ARG A 215 -28.26 7.95 9.52
C ARG A 215 -27.67 9.25 8.97
N GLU A 216 -26.47 9.62 9.41
CA GLU A 216 -25.78 10.84 8.97
C GLU A 216 -25.40 10.78 7.48
N ARG A 217 -24.94 9.62 6.99
CA ARG A 217 -24.69 9.41 5.55
C ARG A 217 -25.97 9.50 4.72
N ARG A 218 -27.09 8.97 5.20
CA ARG A 218 -28.39 9.10 4.52
C ARG A 218 -28.89 10.55 4.50
N ARG A 219 -28.71 11.30 5.59
CA ARG A 219 -29.07 12.73 5.62
C ARG A 219 -28.27 13.53 4.58
N ARG A 220 -26.96 13.34 4.52
CA ARG A 220 -26.10 14.05 3.55
C ARG A 220 -26.43 13.70 2.09
N ALA A 221 -26.75 12.43 1.81
CA ALA A 221 -27.19 12.03 0.48
C ALA A 221 -28.51 12.69 0.03
N LEU A 222 -29.41 13.00 0.97
CA LEU A 222 -30.66 13.73 0.69
C LEU A 222 -30.44 15.25 0.53
N GLU A 223 -29.44 15.81 1.22
CA GLU A 223 -29.06 17.24 1.13
C GLU A 223 -28.24 17.54 -0.14
N GLU A 224 -27.49 16.57 -0.65
CA GLU A 224 -26.66 16.69 -1.87
C GLU A 224 -27.42 16.41 -3.19
N GLY A 225 -28.72 16.11 -3.12
CA GLY A 225 -29.61 16.12 -4.30
C GLY A 225 -29.27 15.11 -5.41
N LEU A 226 -29.27 13.81 -5.07
CA LEU A 226 -29.46 12.71 -6.02
C LEU A 226 -30.92 12.24 -6.02
#